data_AF-Q7U3U9-F1
#
_entry.id   AF-Q7U3U9-F1
#
_cell.length_a   1.000
_cell.length_b   1.000
_cell.length_c   1.000
_cell.angle_alpha   90.00
_cell.angle_beta   90.00
_cell.angle_gamma   90.00
#
_symmetry.space_group_name_H-M   'P 1'
#
loop_
_entity.id
_entity.type
_entity.pdbx_description
1 polymer ?
#
loop_
_entity_poly.entity_id
_entity_poly.type
_entity_poly.pdbx_seq_one_letter_code
_entity_poly.pdbx_strand_id
1 'polypeptide(L)'
;MKRSALPIALLVLLVVPEVELSRSVQAAAKPSQDQEQALVQAHKNWSKQTYNQRLELMQSSQRCVDAAQNIKALKDCRRRHKQARKSLRQDRRAYLNEVRNDVGLPARQMRKRRKQQV
;
A
#
# COMPACT_ATOMS: atom_id res chain seq x y z
N MET A 1 -22.43 -63.90 43.55
CA MET A 1 -22.24 -63.92 42.09
C MET A 1 -20.95 -63.17 41.76
N LYS A 2 -19.93 -63.85 41.24
CA LYS A 2 -18.66 -63.24 40.76
C LYS A 2 -18.55 -63.54 39.27
N ARG A 3 -18.51 -62.52 38.41
CA ARG A 3 -17.86 -62.57 37.10
C ARG A 3 -17.32 -61.18 36.75
N SER A 4 -16.05 -61.19 36.40
CA SER A 4 -15.18 -60.09 36.02
C SER A 4 -15.56 -59.49 34.66
N ALA A 5 -15.17 -58.23 34.43
CA ALA A 5 -14.91 -57.73 33.08
C ALA A 5 -13.70 -56.76 33.13
N LEU A 6 -12.68 -57.12 32.36
CA LEU A 6 -11.43 -56.39 32.11
C LEU A 6 -11.63 -55.29 31.03
N PRO A 7 -10.69 -54.34 30.88
CA PRO A 7 -10.92 -53.03 30.28
C PRO A 7 -10.73 -53.03 28.76
N ILE A 8 -11.50 -52.20 28.05
CA ILE A 8 -11.27 -51.90 26.63
C ILE A 8 -10.59 -50.53 26.53
N ALA A 9 -9.39 -50.56 25.99
CA ALA A 9 -8.56 -49.41 25.69
C ALA A 9 -8.95 -48.73 24.37
N LEU A 10 -8.63 -47.44 24.29
CA LEU A 10 -8.23 -46.64 23.12
C LEU A 10 -9.26 -46.37 22.01
N LEU A 11 -9.51 -45.07 21.77
CA LEU A 11 -9.19 -44.42 20.48
C LEU A 11 -9.35 -42.89 20.61
N VAL A 12 -8.21 -42.20 20.69
CA VAL A 12 -8.10 -40.75 20.53
C VAL A 12 -8.22 -40.44 19.04
N LEU A 13 -9.34 -39.84 18.63
CA LEU A 13 -9.46 -39.19 17.33
C LEU A 13 -8.95 -37.75 17.47
N LEU A 14 -7.72 -37.51 17.03
CA LEU A 14 -7.23 -36.17 16.73
C LEU A 14 -7.99 -35.65 15.50
N VAL A 15 -9.08 -34.93 15.72
CA VAL A 15 -9.59 -34.00 14.72
C VAL A 15 -8.60 -32.84 14.69
N VAL A 16 -7.69 -32.86 13.72
CA VAL A 16 -6.91 -31.68 13.36
C VAL A 16 -7.91 -30.70 12.73
N PRO A 17 -8.20 -29.53 13.34
CA PRO A 17 -8.86 -28.49 12.59
C PRO A 17 -7.83 -28.01 11.57
N GLU A 18 -8.09 -28.33 10.31
CA GLU A 18 -7.45 -27.70 9.17
C GLU A 18 -7.75 -26.19 9.31
N VAL A 19 -6.79 -25.47 9.91
CA VAL A 19 -6.80 -24.01 9.92
C VAL A 19 -6.52 -23.63 8.47
N GLU A 20 -7.55 -23.70 7.65
CA GLU A 20 -7.58 -23.07 6.35
C GLU A 20 -7.43 -21.58 6.64
N LEU A 21 -6.19 -21.12 6.58
CA LEU A 21 -5.84 -19.72 6.66
C LEU A 21 -6.35 -19.10 5.35
N SER A 22 -7.66 -18.91 5.26
CA SER A 22 -8.32 -18.22 4.16
C SER A 22 -7.82 -16.80 4.17
N ARG A 23 -6.69 -16.57 3.49
CA ARG A 23 -6.25 -15.27 3.03
C ARG A 23 -7.31 -14.83 2.02
N SER A 24 -8.40 -14.28 2.53
CA SER A 24 -9.39 -13.56 1.75
C SER A 24 -8.68 -12.32 1.20
N VAL A 25 -8.02 -12.51 0.05
CA VAL A 25 -7.88 -11.43 -0.92
C VAL A 25 -9.31 -11.19 -1.36
N GLN A 26 -10.06 -10.40 -0.58
CA GLN A 26 -11.34 -9.88 -1.01
C GLN A 26 -11.06 -9.21 -2.36
N ALA A 27 -11.52 -9.83 -3.44
CA ALA A 27 -11.56 -9.21 -4.74
C ALA A 27 -12.46 -8.00 -4.55
N ALA A 28 -11.85 -6.83 -4.33
CA ALA A 28 -12.59 -5.61 -4.06
C ALA A 28 -13.56 -5.43 -5.23
N ALA A 29 -14.86 -5.42 -4.92
CA ALA A 29 -15.89 -5.16 -5.91
C ALA A 29 -15.53 -3.89 -6.70
N LYS A 30 -15.82 -3.89 -8.01
CA LYS A 30 -15.60 -2.69 -8.82
C LYS A 30 -16.39 -1.53 -8.19
N PRO A 31 -15.82 -0.32 -8.13
CA PRO A 31 -16.54 0.84 -7.63
C PRO A 31 -17.85 1.06 -8.39
N SER A 32 -18.86 1.62 -7.73
CA SER A 32 -20.03 2.15 -8.41
C SER A 32 -19.67 3.37 -9.28
N GLN A 33 -20.56 3.76 -10.18
CA GLN A 33 -20.35 4.94 -11.03
C GLN A 33 -20.13 6.22 -10.20
N ASP A 34 -20.90 6.42 -9.13
CA ASP A 34 -20.76 7.58 -8.25
C ASP A 34 -19.43 7.59 -7.49
N GLN A 35 -18.99 6.42 -7.01
CA GLN A 35 -17.69 6.26 -6.37
C GLN A 35 -16.54 6.55 -7.35
N GLU A 36 -16.65 6.08 -8.59
CA GLU A 36 -15.68 6.34 -9.64
C GLU A 36 -15.61 7.84 -9.97
N GLN A 37 -16.77 8.50 -10.12
CA GLN A 37 -16.85 9.93 -10.37
C GLN A 37 -16.20 10.77 -9.26
N ALA A 38 -16.45 10.43 -7.99
CA ALA A 38 -15.82 11.08 -6.86
C ALA A 38 -14.29 10.93 -6.88
N LEU A 39 -13.79 9.73 -7.18
CA LEU A 39 -12.35 9.50 -7.33
C LEU A 39 -11.77 10.31 -8.49
N VAL A 40 -12.39 10.29 -9.67
CA VAL A 40 -11.92 11.08 -10.83
C VAL A 40 -11.84 12.56 -10.47
N GLN A 41 -12.86 13.09 -9.78
CA GLN A 41 -12.86 14.49 -9.38
C GLN A 41 -11.76 14.79 -8.36
N ALA A 42 -11.55 13.92 -7.37
CA ALA A 42 -10.45 14.06 -6.42
C ALA A 42 -9.08 14.03 -7.13
N HIS A 43 -8.90 13.14 -8.10
CA HIS A 43 -7.69 13.07 -8.92
C HIS A 43 -7.44 14.36 -9.70
N LYS A 44 -8.49 14.97 -10.28
CA LYS A 44 -8.41 16.27 -10.95
C LYS A 44 -8.01 17.37 -9.97
N ASN A 45 -8.68 17.45 -8.82
CA ASN A 45 -8.41 18.46 -7.80
C ASN A 45 -6.97 18.39 -7.29
N TRP A 46 -6.51 17.20 -6.90
CA TRP A 46 -5.11 16.98 -6.49
C TRP A 46 -4.13 17.45 -7.56
N SER A 47 -4.40 17.10 -8.82
CA SER A 47 -3.51 17.45 -9.94
C SER A 47 -3.40 18.96 -10.16
N LYS A 48 -4.50 19.70 -9.98
CA LYS A 48 -4.53 21.16 -10.06
C LYS A 48 -3.82 21.80 -8.87
N GLN A 49 -4.22 21.41 -7.65
CA GLN A 49 -3.70 22.00 -6.41
C GLN A 49 -2.19 21.79 -6.23
N THR A 50 -1.67 20.63 -6.63
CA THR A 50 -0.24 20.30 -6.47
C THR A 50 0.60 20.60 -7.70
N TYR A 51 0.03 21.24 -8.73
CA TYR A 51 0.75 21.53 -9.98
C TYR A 51 2.01 22.36 -9.73
N ASN A 52 1.88 23.49 -9.04
CA ASN A 52 3.01 24.39 -8.77
C ASN A 52 4.07 23.72 -7.88
N GLN A 53 3.66 22.94 -6.88
CA GLN A 53 4.57 22.19 -6.03
C GLN A 53 5.39 21.17 -6.83
N ARG A 54 4.76 20.47 -7.78
CA ARG A 54 5.44 19.55 -8.69
C ARG A 54 6.39 20.26 -9.64
N LEU A 55 5.99 21.41 -10.16
CA LEU A 55 6.81 22.23 -11.04
C LEU A 55 8.08 22.69 -10.30
N GLU A 56 7.92 23.25 -9.10
CA GLU A 56 9.04 23.69 -8.27
C GLU A 56 9.97 22.52 -7.91
N LEU A 57 9.42 21.34 -7.62
CA LEU A 57 10.23 20.15 -7.38
C LEU A 57 11.08 19.75 -8.61
N MET A 58 10.55 19.91 -9.82
CA MET A 58 11.30 19.63 -11.06
C MET A 58 12.38 20.70 -11.29
N GLN A 59 12.01 21.98 -11.17
CA GLN A 59 12.92 23.10 -11.38
C GLN A 59 14.06 23.12 -10.34
N SER A 60 13.77 22.92 -9.06
CA SER A 60 14.80 22.81 -8.02
C SER A 60 15.75 21.63 -8.25
N SER A 61 15.22 20.50 -8.74
CA SER A 61 16.06 19.35 -9.10
C SER A 61 16.97 19.66 -10.28
N GLN A 62 16.48 20.37 -11.29
CA GLN A 62 17.27 20.80 -12.43
C GLN A 62 18.40 21.73 -11.98
N ARG A 63 18.10 22.80 -11.24
CA ARG A 63 19.10 23.73 -10.67
C ARG A 63 20.18 23.01 -9.85
N CYS A 64 19.79 22.01 -9.05
CA CYS A 64 20.75 21.23 -8.26
C CYS A 64 21.71 20.43 -9.15
N VAL A 65 21.19 19.77 -10.19
CA VAL A 65 21.99 18.98 -11.12
C VAL A 65 22.93 19.88 -11.92
N ASP A 66 22.46 21.02 -12.40
CA ASP A 66 23.26 21.97 -13.18
C ASP A 66 24.39 22.57 -12.34
N ALA A 67 24.17 22.82 -11.05
CA ALA A 67 25.18 23.33 -10.12
C ALA A 67 26.13 22.25 -9.56
N ALA A 68 25.92 20.96 -9.88
CA ALA A 68 26.71 19.89 -9.29
C ALA A 68 28.12 19.82 -9.89
N GLN A 69 29.13 20.18 -9.11
CA GLN A 69 30.53 20.22 -9.57
C GLN A 69 31.26 18.86 -9.53
N ASN A 70 30.63 17.83 -8.95
CA ASN A 70 31.24 16.51 -8.83
C ASN A 70 30.19 15.40 -8.66
N ILE A 71 30.65 14.15 -8.78
CA ILE A 71 29.81 12.94 -8.70
C ILE A 71 29.09 12.84 -7.35
N LYS A 72 29.70 13.26 -6.25
CA LYS A 72 29.06 13.23 -4.93
C LYS A 72 27.88 14.20 -4.89
N ALA A 73 28.08 15.45 -5.31
CA ALA A 73 27.04 16.46 -5.40
C ALA A 73 25.88 16.01 -6.30
N LEU A 74 26.18 15.43 -7.46
CA LEU A 74 25.16 14.89 -8.37
C LEU A 74 24.34 13.75 -7.72
N LYS A 75 25.00 12.83 -7.00
CA LYS A 75 24.32 11.76 -6.25
C LYS A 75 23.40 12.33 -5.16
N ASP A 76 23.86 13.37 -4.46
CA ASP A 76 23.08 14.03 -3.40
C ASP A 76 21.85 14.74 -3.99
N CYS A 77 21.98 15.45 -5.12
CA CYS A 77 20.83 16.04 -5.84
C CYS A 77 19.78 14.99 -6.22
N ARG A 78 20.21 13.87 -6.83
CA ARG A 78 19.31 12.76 -7.23
C ARG A 78 18.60 12.15 -6.02
N ARG A 79 19.31 12.00 -4.89
CA ARG A 79 18.73 11.48 -3.64
C ARG A 79 17.65 12.40 -3.09
N ARG A 80 17.93 13.71 -3.00
CA ARG A 80 16.96 14.72 -2.53
C ARG A 80 15.71 14.74 -3.40
N HIS A 81 15.87 14.78 -4.72
CA HIS A 81 14.75 14.73 -5.66
C HIS A 81 13.91 13.45 -5.50
N LYS A 82 14.57 12.29 -5.35
CA LYS A 82 13.89 11.00 -5.11
C LYS A 82 13.08 11.00 -3.81
N GLN A 83 13.61 11.59 -2.74
CA GLN A 83 12.94 11.71 -1.45
C GLN A 83 11.73 12.65 -1.54
N ALA A 84 11.88 13.82 -2.14
CA ALA A 84 10.76 14.75 -2.32
C ALA A 84 9.64 14.17 -3.21
N ARG A 85 10.00 13.47 -4.31
CA ARG A 85 9.01 12.70 -5.10
C ARG A 85 8.34 11.60 -4.31
N LYS A 86 9.03 10.98 -3.34
CA LYS A 86 8.43 9.97 -2.45
C LYS A 86 7.41 10.62 -1.53
N SER A 87 7.75 11.75 -0.91
CA SER A 87 6.83 12.52 -0.06
C SER A 87 5.55 12.88 -0.82
N LEU A 88 5.68 13.49 -2.00
CA LEU A 88 4.51 13.89 -2.80
C LEU A 88 3.59 12.71 -3.16
N ARG A 89 4.16 11.51 -3.39
CA ARG A 89 3.36 10.30 -3.62
C ARG A 89 2.64 9.80 -2.35
N GLN A 90 3.23 10.01 -1.17
CA GLN A 90 2.61 9.69 0.10
C GLN A 90 1.45 10.65 0.38
N ASP A 91 1.67 11.95 0.17
CA ASP A 91 0.65 12.99 0.35
C ASP A 91 -0.54 12.74 -0.59
N ARG A 92 -0.28 12.46 -1.87
CA ARG A 92 -1.32 12.09 -2.83
C ARG A 92 -2.11 10.88 -2.38
N ARG A 93 -1.44 9.89 -1.80
CA ARG A 93 -2.12 8.67 -1.33
C ARG A 93 -2.99 8.98 -0.11
N ALA A 94 -2.50 9.77 0.84
CA ALA A 94 -3.28 10.18 2.01
C ALA A 94 -4.57 10.88 1.56
N TYR A 95 -4.44 11.92 0.74
CA TYR A 95 -5.57 12.64 0.17
C TYR A 95 -6.57 11.74 -0.57
N LEU A 96 -6.09 10.85 -1.45
CA LEU A 96 -6.99 9.94 -2.17
C LEU A 96 -7.60 8.86 -1.27
N ASN A 97 -6.93 8.47 -0.18
CA ASN A 97 -7.49 7.51 0.76
C ASN A 97 -8.58 8.13 1.63
N GLU A 98 -8.46 9.42 1.98
CA GLU A 98 -9.56 10.16 2.62
C GLU A 98 -10.81 10.12 1.76
N VAL A 99 -10.70 10.53 0.49
CA VAL A 99 -11.84 10.46 -0.46
C VAL A 99 -12.37 9.04 -0.63
N ARG A 100 -11.49 8.02 -0.65
CA ARG A 100 -11.93 6.62 -0.71
C ARG A 100 -12.79 6.26 0.49
N ASN A 101 -12.35 6.63 1.69
CA ASN A 101 -13.09 6.35 2.91
C ASN A 101 -14.46 7.05 2.88
N ASP A 102 -14.51 8.30 2.44
CA ASP A 102 -15.74 9.10 2.35
C ASP A 102 -16.80 8.47 1.42
N VAL A 103 -16.36 7.76 0.38
CA VAL A 103 -17.26 7.06 -0.56
C VAL A 103 -17.41 5.57 -0.27
N GLY A 104 -16.98 5.10 0.91
CA GLY A 104 -17.13 3.71 1.35
C GLY A 104 -16.18 2.71 0.67
N LEU A 105 -15.09 3.19 0.06
CA LEU A 105 -14.06 2.35 -0.55
C LEU A 105 -12.89 2.12 0.42
N PRO A 106 -12.28 0.91 0.42
CA PRO A 106 -11.16 0.64 1.31
C PRO A 106 -9.92 1.46 0.93
N ALA A 107 -9.24 2.02 1.93
CA ALA A 107 -7.97 2.73 1.75
C ALA A 107 -6.91 1.85 1.04
N ARG A 108 -6.14 2.44 0.12
CA ARG A 108 -5.05 1.73 -0.56
C ARG A 108 -3.78 1.80 0.27
N GLN A 109 -3.26 0.65 0.68
CA GLN A 109 -1.99 0.57 1.39
C GLN A 109 -0.78 0.69 0.45
N MET A 110 0.35 1.14 1.01
CA MET A 110 1.61 1.06 0.29
C MET A 110 2.04 -0.40 0.20
N ARG A 111 2.00 -1.00 -1.00
CA ARG A 111 2.61 -2.32 -1.20
C ARG A 111 4.10 -2.20 -0.87
N LYS A 112 4.56 -2.88 0.18
CA LYS A 112 5.99 -3.12 0.39
C LYS A 112 6.45 -3.89 -0.85
N ARG A 113 7.44 -3.36 -1.59
CA ARG A 113 8.14 -4.16 -2.60
C ARG A 113 8.70 -5.37 -1.85
N ARG A 114 8.23 -6.59 -2.16
CA ARG A 114 8.97 -7.79 -1.75
C ARG A 114 10.35 -7.62 -2.35
N LYS A 115 11.37 -7.48 -1.50
CA LYS A 115 12.74 -7.68 -1.96
C LYS A 115 12.78 -9.14 -2.38
N GLN A 116 12.84 -9.40 -3.69
CA GLN A 116 13.36 -10.68 -4.13
C GLN A 116 14.79 -10.69 -3.60
N GLN A 117 15.06 -11.54 -2.62
CA GLN A 117 16.42 -11.91 -2.28
C GLN A 117 16.93 -12.61 -3.55
N VAL A 118 17.87 -11.96 -4.23
CA VAL A 118 18.71 -12.57 -5.26
C VAL A 118 20.08 -12.69 -4.61
#